data_AF-A0A8D8LX36-F1
#
_entry.id   AF-A0A8D8LX36-F1
#
_cell.length_a   1.000
_cell.length_b   1.000
_cell.length_c   1.000
_cell.angle_alpha   90.00
_cell.angle_beta   90.00
_cell.angle_gamma   90.00
#
_symmetry.space_group_name_H-M   'P 1'
#
loop_
_entity.id
_entity.type
_entity.pdbx_description
1 polymer ?
#
loop_
_entity_poly.entity_id
_entity_poly.type
_entity_poly.pdbx_seq_one_letter_code
_entity_poly.pdbx_strand_id
1 'polypeptide(L)'
;MQEFKEGRRASHTAPQVLFSHKEPPLELRNTDARQGDNIGYITFVLFPRHTNRVARENTINLIHMFRDYLHYHIKCSKAYIHSRMRAKTSDFLKVLNRARPEVKTTEKKTITGRTFHRRE
;
A
#
# COMPACT_ATOMS: atom_id res chain seq x y z
N MET A 1 5.03 -8.44 -6.04
CA MET A 1 5.55 -9.68 -6.68
C MET A 1 7.06 -9.66 -6.84
N GLN A 2 7.67 -8.55 -7.28
CA GLN A 2 9.13 -8.43 -7.37
C GLN A 2 9.84 -8.80 -6.05
N GLU A 3 9.40 -8.25 -4.92
CA GLU A 3 9.96 -8.59 -3.60
C GLU A 3 9.94 -10.09 -3.28
N PHE A 4 8.89 -10.81 -3.71
CA PHE A 4 8.81 -12.26 -3.53
C PHE A 4 9.80 -13.02 -4.43
N LYS A 5 10.00 -12.55 -5.66
CA LYS A 5 11.02 -13.09 -6.58
C LYS A 5 12.43 -12.94 -6.01
N GLU A 6 12.67 -11.85 -5.29
CA GLU A 6 13.95 -11.55 -4.63
C GLU A 6 14.03 -12.07 -3.18
N GLY A 7 12.99 -12.74 -2.67
CA GLY A 7 12.87 -13.13 -1.26
C GLY A 7 14.00 -14.03 -0.75
N ARG A 8 14.68 -14.75 -1.65
CA ARG A 8 15.87 -15.55 -1.29
C ARG A 8 17.08 -14.71 -0.86
N ARG A 9 17.07 -13.39 -1.07
CA ARG A 9 18.04 -12.47 -0.48
C ARG A 9 17.90 -12.37 1.05
N ALA A 10 16.68 -12.46 1.56
CA ALA A 10 16.41 -12.42 3.00
C ALA A 10 16.60 -13.79 3.66
N SER A 11 16.23 -14.87 2.97
CA SER A 11 16.44 -16.23 3.44
C SER A 11 16.85 -17.15 2.29
N HIS A 12 18.13 -17.54 2.27
CA HIS A 12 18.68 -18.39 1.21
C HIS A 12 18.01 -19.77 1.13
N THR A 13 17.46 -20.25 2.25
CA THR A 13 16.80 -21.55 2.38
C THR A 13 15.32 -21.51 2.07
N ALA A 14 14.72 -20.33 1.86
CA ALA A 14 13.31 -20.19 1.52
C ALA A 14 12.97 -20.73 0.12
N PRO A 15 11.69 -21.07 -0.14
CA PRO A 15 11.22 -21.41 -1.48
C PRO A 15 11.57 -20.34 -2.52
N GLN A 16 11.93 -20.77 -3.72
CA GLN A 16 12.04 -19.84 -4.84
C GLN A 16 10.64 -19.51 -5.35
N VAL A 17 10.40 -18.23 -5.66
CA VAL A 17 9.13 -17.76 -6.21
C VAL A 17 9.36 -17.19 -7.60
N LEU A 18 8.56 -17.66 -8.56
CA LEU A 18 8.51 -17.14 -9.92
C LEU A 18 7.16 -16.46 -10.13
N PHE A 19 7.15 -15.45 -11.00
CA PHE A 19 5.94 -14.72 -11.36
C PHE A 19 5.88 -14.58 -12.87
N SER A 20 4.74 -14.97 -13.46
CA SER A 20 4.41 -14.72 -14.86
C SER A 20 3.16 -13.86 -14.92
N HIS A 21 3.20 -12.82 -15.74
CA HIS A 21 2.08 -11.91 -15.93
C HIS A 21 1.41 -12.20 -17.28
N LYS A 22 0.07 -12.19 -17.29
CA LYS A 22 -0.81 -12.42 -18.45
C LYS A 22 -0.80 -13.84 -19.01
N GLU A 23 0.38 -14.42 -19.18
CA GLU A 23 0.56 -15.74 -19.76
C GLU A 23 0.89 -16.78 -18.69
N PRO A 24 0.36 -18.01 -18.82
CA PRO A 24 0.73 -19.11 -17.94
C PRO A 24 2.19 -19.53 -18.15
N PRO A 25 2.84 -20.11 -17.13
CA PRO A 25 4.16 -20.71 -17.27
C PRO A 25 4.12 -21.89 -18.26
N LEU A 26 5.26 -22.21 -18.87
CA LEU A 26 5.37 -23.20 -19.96
C LEU A 26 4.89 -24.60 -19.55
N GLU A 27 5.01 -24.93 -18.27
CA GLU A 27 4.55 -26.19 -17.68
C GLU A 27 3.02 -26.35 -17.74
N LEU A 28 2.28 -25.25 -17.86
CA LEU A 28 0.84 -25.22 -18.05
C LEU A 28 0.44 -25.00 -19.51
N ARG A 29 1.38 -25.10 -20.45
CA ARG A 29 1.09 -25.02 -21.89
C ARG A 29 0.23 -26.23 -22.29
N ASN A 30 -0.76 -25.98 -23.14
CA ASN A 30 -1.74 -26.97 -23.62
C ASN A 30 -2.79 -27.42 -22.59
N THR A 31 -2.96 -26.68 -21.49
CA THR A 31 -4.14 -26.79 -20.61
C THR A 31 -5.14 -25.68 -20.92
N ASP A 32 -6.26 -25.66 -20.21
CA ASP A 32 -7.24 -24.58 -20.22
C ASP A 32 -6.82 -23.36 -19.36
N ALA A 33 -5.51 -23.21 -19.11
CA ALA A 33 -4.94 -22.09 -18.36
C ALA A 33 -5.32 -20.75 -19.00
N ARG A 34 -6.01 -19.92 -18.21
CA ARG A 34 -6.54 -18.62 -18.66
C ARG A 34 -5.42 -17.62 -18.94
N GLN A 35 -5.60 -16.84 -20.01
CA GLN A 35 -4.74 -15.71 -20.34
C GLN A 35 -5.49 -14.39 -20.18
N GLY A 36 -4.78 -13.32 -19.85
CA GLY A 36 -5.36 -11.97 -19.84
C GLY A 36 -4.63 -10.96 -18.96
N ASP A 37 -4.86 -9.68 -19.21
CA ASP A 37 -4.16 -8.57 -18.56
C ASP A 37 -4.32 -8.53 -17.03
N ASN A 38 -5.42 -9.08 -16.51
CA ASN A 38 -5.71 -9.11 -15.07
C ASN A 38 -5.34 -10.44 -14.40
N ILE A 39 -4.60 -11.30 -15.10
CA ILE A 39 -4.19 -12.62 -14.62
C ILE A 39 -2.69 -12.61 -14.32
N GLY A 40 -2.33 -13.23 -13.20
CA GLY A 40 -0.94 -13.44 -12.79
C GLY A 40 -0.76 -14.83 -12.21
N TYR A 41 0.28 -15.52 -12.66
CA TYR A 41 0.67 -16.84 -12.18
C TYR A 41 1.83 -16.72 -11.22
N ILE A 42 1.71 -17.39 -10.07
CA ILE A 42 2.72 -17.38 -9.01
C ILE A 42 3.14 -18.82 -8.77
N THR A 43 4.41 -19.12 -8.99
CA THR A 43 4.96 -20.48 -8.87
C THR A 43 5.90 -20.55 -7.68
N PHE A 44 5.61 -21.42 -6.72
CA PHE A 44 6.51 -21.75 -5.61
C PHE A 44 7.29 -23.02 -5.93
N VAL A 45 8.61 -22.94 -5.91
CA VAL A 45 9.49 -24.11 -6.06
C VAL A 45 9.87 -24.62 -4.67
N LEU A 46 9.30 -25.76 -4.29
CA LEU A 46 9.56 -26.42 -3.02
C LEU A 46 10.65 -27.48 -3.17
N PHE A 47 11.52 -27.58 -2.18
CA PHE A 47 12.59 -28.57 -2.08
C PHE A 47 12.27 -29.55 -0.95
N PRO A 48 12.98 -30.69 -0.82
CA PRO A 48 12.75 -31.66 0.27
C PRO A 48 12.78 -31.07 1.68
N ARG A 49 13.53 -29.98 1.88
CA ARG A 49 13.55 -29.23 3.15
C ARG A 49 12.22 -28.56 3.51
N HIS A 50 11.34 -28.32 2.53
CA HIS A 50 10.00 -27.74 2.72
C HIS A 50 8.91 -28.82 2.81
N THR A 51 9.12 -29.98 2.18
CA THR A 51 8.09 -31.04 2.06
C THR A 51 8.32 -32.24 2.98
N ASN A 52 9.41 -32.29 3.74
CA ASN A 52 9.65 -33.34 4.73
C ASN A 52 8.56 -33.36 5.83
N ARG A 53 8.44 -34.51 6.51
CA ARG A 53 7.39 -34.74 7.52
C ARG A 53 7.36 -33.69 8.64
N VAL A 54 8.51 -33.11 8.99
CA VAL A 54 8.63 -32.11 10.07
C VAL A 54 8.11 -30.74 9.61
N ALA A 55 8.45 -30.32 8.39
CA ALA A 55 8.10 -29.00 7.84
C ALA A 55 6.76 -28.97 7.09
N ARG A 56 6.19 -30.13 6.77
CA ARG A 56 5.04 -30.27 5.87
C ARG A 56 3.82 -29.47 6.34
N GLU A 57 3.39 -29.64 7.60
CA GLU A 57 2.19 -28.98 8.13
C GLU A 57 2.31 -27.45 8.07
N ASN A 58 3.46 -26.91 8.49
CA ASN A 58 3.72 -25.48 8.42
C ASN A 58 3.75 -24.97 6.97
N THR A 59 4.34 -25.74 6.06
CA THR A 59 4.41 -25.37 4.65
C THR A 59 3.03 -25.34 3.99
N ILE A 60 2.18 -26.33 4.27
CA ILE A 60 0.78 -26.34 3.84
C ILE A 60 0.07 -25.11 4.39
N ASN A 61 0.24 -24.81 5.69
CA ASN A 61 -0.39 -23.68 6.34
C ASN A 61 -0.07 -22.33 5.67
N LEU A 62 1.19 -22.12 5.29
CA LEU A 62 1.61 -20.90 4.63
C LEU A 62 1.15 -20.81 3.17
N ILE A 63 1.21 -21.91 2.41
CA ILE A 63 0.90 -21.92 0.98
C ILE A 63 -0.60 -21.76 0.73
N HIS A 64 -1.46 -22.46 1.48
CA HIS A 64 -2.90 -22.40 1.22
C HIS A 64 -3.49 -21.01 1.50
N MET A 65 -2.91 -20.27 2.45
CA MET A 65 -3.32 -18.90 2.78
C MET A 65 -2.67 -17.83 1.90
N PHE A 66 -1.68 -18.18 1.07
CA PHE A 66 -0.85 -17.19 0.37
C PHE A 66 -1.66 -16.23 -0.52
N ARG A 67 -2.69 -16.73 -1.22
CA ARG A 67 -3.55 -15.91 -2.07
C ARG A 67 -4.21 -14.78 -1.25
N ASP A 68 -4.81 -15.16 -0.13
CA ASP A 68 -5.54 -14.22 0.71
C ASP A 68 -4.58 -13.29 1.44
N TYR A 69 -3.43 -13.81 1.88
CA TYR A 69 -2.32 -13.01 2.39
C TYR A 69 -1.89 -11.91 1.41
N LEU A 70 -1.64 -12.26 0.14
CA LEU A 70 -1.22 -11.29 -0.89
C LEU A 70 -2.29 -10.22 -1.11
N HIS A 71 -3.55 -10.63 -1.29
CA HIS A 71 -4.64 -9.72 -1.53
C HIS A 71 -5.01 -8.87 -0.30
N TYR A 72 -4.80 -9.39 0.90
CA TYR A 72 -4.93 -8.65 2.15
C TYR A 72 -3.88 -7.55 2.22
N HIS A 73 -2.60 -7.90 2.03
CA HIS A 73 -1.52 -6.92 2.10
C HIS A 73 -1.61 -5.83 1.02
N ILE A 74 -2.07 -6.15 -0.19
CA ILE A 74 -2.36 -5.12 -1.22
C ILE A 74 -3.41 -4.12 -0.70
N LYS A 75 -4.47 -4.59 -0.05
CA LYS A 75 -5.52 -3.71 0.51
C LYS A 75 -4.97 -2.88 1.67
N CYS A 76 -4.18 -3.47 2.56
CA CYS A 76 -3.52 -2.75 3.66
C CYS A 76 -2.57 -1.66 3.15
N SER A 77 -1.77 -1.94 2.11
CA SER A 77 -0.91 -0.94 1.49
C SER A 77 -1.72 0.23 0.92
N LYS A 78 -2.85 -0.03 0.25
CA LYS A 78 -3.74 1.04 -0.22
C LYS A 78 -4.27 1.89 0.94
N ALA A 79 -4.73 1.25 2.02
CA ALA A 79 -5.19 1.97 3.21
C ALA A 79 -4.09 2.83 3.84
N TYR A 80 -2.87 2.31 3.91
CA TYR A 80 -1.70 3.06 4.39
C TYR A 80 -1.39 4.28 3.51
N ILE A 81 -1.40 4.10 2.18
CA ILE A 81 -1.23 5.22 1.24
C ILE A 81 -2.34 6.26 1.41
N HIS A 82 -3.60 5.84 1.63
CA HIS A 82 -4.68 6.77 1.94
C HIS A 82 -4.40 7.60 3.20
N SER A 83 -3.88 7.00 4.26
CA SER A 83 -3.50 7.74 5.48
C SER A 83 -2.40 8.77 5.21
N ARG A 84 -1.38 8.41 4.40
CA ARG A 84 -0.31 9.34 3.99
C ARG A 84 -0.85 10.49 3.13
N MET A 85 -1.76 10.20 2.19
CA MET A 85 -2.42 11.23 1.39
C MET A 85 -3.21 12.20 2.26
N ARG A 86 -4.00 11.70 3.23
CA ARG A 86 -4.75 12.56 4.17
C ARG A 86 -3.84 13.48 4.98
N ALA A 87 -2.73 12.94 5.51
CA ALA A 87 -1.75 13.76 6.23
C ALA A 87 -1.20 14.88 5.35
N LYS A 88 -0.81 14.55 4.10
CA LYS A 88 -0.27 15.55 3.18
C LYS A 88 -1.32 16.59 2.76
N THR A 89 -2.56 16.18 2.51
CA THR A 89 -3.68 17.08 2.24
C THR A 89 -3.93 18.02 3.41
N SER A 90 -3.89 17.52 4.65
CA SER A 90 -3.99 18.36 5.85
C SER A 90 -2.90 19.44 5.87
N ASP A 91 -1.66 19.10 5.53
CA ASP A 91 -0.57 20.06 5.48
C ASP A 91 -0.76 21.10 4.36
N PHE A 92 -1.24 20.70 3.19
CA PHE A 92 -1.56 21.64 2.12
C PHE A 92 -2.70 22.59 2.51
N LEU A 93 -3.73 22.09 3.19
CA LEU A 93 -4.81 22.94 3.71
C LEU A 93 -4.30 23.96 4.73
N LYS A 94 -3.34 23.60 5.59
CA LYS A 94 -2.70 24.56 6.50
C LYS A 94 -1.98 25.66 5.74
N VAL A 95 -1.21 25.31 4.69
CA VAL A 95 -0.52 26.30 3.85
C VAL A 95 -1.52 27.23 3.17
N LEU A 96 -2.59 26.68 2.59
CA LEU A 96 -3.64 27.46 1.93
C LEU A 96 -4.32 28.42 2.91
N ASN A 97 -4.66 27.94 4.11
CA ASN A 97 -5.30 28.77 5.14
C ASN A 97 -4.37 29.89 5.62
N ARG A 98 -3.06 29.66 5.73
CA ARG A 98 -2.08 30.72 6.06
C ARG A 98 -1.92 31.76 4.94
N ALA A 99 -2.17 31.38 3.70
CA ALA A 99 -2.11 32.30 2.56
C ALA A 99 -3.37 33.20 2.46
N ARG A 100 -4.44 32.91 3.21
CA ARG A 100 -5.60 33.81 3.28
C ARG A 100 -5.19 35.10 4.00
N PRO A 101 -5.43 36.29 3.40
CA PRO A 101 -5.19 37.55 4.09
C PRO A 101 -5.99 37.57 5.39
N GLU A 102 -5.32 37.88 6.51
CA GLU A 102 -6.04 38.15 7.75
C GLU A 102 -6.97 39.35 7.51
N VAL A 103 -8.23 39.20 7.90
CA VAL A 103 -9.14 40.36 7.97
C VAL A 103 -8.56 41.24 9.06
N LYS A 104 -7.80 42.27 8.67
CA LYS A 104 -7.39 43.33 9.59
C LYS A 104 -8.67 43.77 10.28
N THR A 105 -8.75 43.60 11.60
CA THR A 105 -9.71 44.31 12.43
C THR A 105 -9.45 45.78 12.16
N THR A 106 -10.23 46.35 11.25
CA THR A 106 -10.24 47.79 11.05
C THR A 106 -10.69 48.36 12.38
N GLU A 107 -9.79 49.10 13.04
CA GLU A 107 -10.22 50.02 14.11
C GLU A 107 -11.39 50.81 13.54
N LYS A 108 -12.58 50.61 14.11
CA LYS A 108 -13.77 51.37 13.73
C LYS A 108 -13.54 52.81 14.18
N LYS A 109 -12.93 53.61 13.31
CA LYS A 109 -12.79 55.04 13.50
C LYS A 109 -14.10 55.71 13.08
N THR A 110 -14.53 56.68 13.88
CA THR A 110 -15.62 57.58 13.48
C THR A 110 -15.20 58.39 12.25
N ILE A 111 -16.14 58.96 11.49
CA ILE A 111 -15.87 59.80 10.29
C ILE A 111 -14.81 60.90 10.56
N THR A 112 -14.63 61.32 11.82
CA THR A 112 -13.65 62.33 12.25
C THR A 112 -12.31 61.76 12.72
N GLY A 113 -12.08 60.44 12.57
CA GLY A 113 -10.80 59.79 12.90
C GLY A 113 -10.56 59.52 14.39
N ARG A 114 -11.54 59.78 15.27
CA ARG A 114 -11.40 59.59 16.73
C ARG A 114 -11.81 58.18 17.15
N THR A 115 -11.00 57.56 18.00
CA THR A 115 -11.26 56.24 18.61
C THR A 115 -12.29 56.38 19.73
N PHE A 116 -13.30 55.51 19.76
CA PHE A 116 -14.38 55.57 20.75
C PHE A 116 -13.90 54.96 22.08
N HIS A 117 -13.65 55.79 23.09
CA HIS A 117 -13.42 55.31 24.46
C HIS A 117 -14.77 55.15 25.17
N ARG A 118 -15.16 53.89 25.44
CA ARG A 118 -16.28 53.59 26.33
C ARG A 118 -15.78 53.75 27.78
N ARG A 119 -16.24 54.80 28.46
CA ARG A 119 -16.08 54.91 29.93
C ARG A 119 -17.08 53.96 30.59
N GLU A 120 -16.60 53.23 31.60
CA GLU A 120 -17.41 52.35 32.46
C GLU A 120 -18.51 53.14 33.20
#